data_AF-A0A6A0IE40-F1
#
_entry.id   AF-A0A6A0IE40-F1
#
_cell.length_a   1.000
_cell.length_b   1.000
_cell.length_c   1.000
_cell.angle_alpha   90.00
_cell.angle_beta   90.00
_cell.angle_gamma   90.00
#
_symmetry.space_group_name_H-M   'P 1'
#
loop_
_entity.id
_entity.type
_entity.pdbx_description
1 polymer ?
#
loop_
_entity_poly.entity_id
_entity_poly.type
_entity_poly.pdbx_seq_one_letter_code
_entity_poly.pdbx_strand_id
1 'polypeptide(L)'
;MATVVAILAALGVAGTAEAQTGYTFEPVIPCRVVDTRVGSLPNGGGPVSNDQNNPRLFAMRGNCGIPSTAVAVSVTLTAVTPPSAGFLSIWPAGVAWPNISNLNVSGGEVAVANGAVVKLGPTIGQDLACFAGTSAPMHVVIDVVGYYK
;
A
#
# COMPACT_ATOMS: atom_id res chain seq x y z
N MET A 1 -35.11 -39.70 -46.72
CA MET A 1 -35.35 -39.53 -45.27
C MET A 1 -34.12 -40.08 -44.57
N ALA A 2 -33.28 -39.38 -43.81
CA ALA A 2 -33.14 -37.97 -43.45
C ALA A 2 -31.63 -37.73 -43.27
N THR A 3 -31.09 -36.62 -43.75
CA THR A 3 -29.73 -36.18 -43.38
C THR A 3 -29.86 -34.81 -42.75
N VAL A 4 -29.61 -34.76 -41.45
CA VAL A 4 -29.54 -33.54 -40.67
C VAL A 4 -28.19 -32.88 -40.97
N VAL A 5 -28.20 -31.73 -41.63
CA VAL A 5 -27.04 -30.82 -41.67
C VAL A 5 -27.27 -29.78 -40.58
N ALA A 6 -26.50 -29.90 -39.49
CA ALA A 6 -26.48 -28.88 -38.46
C ALA A 6 -25.76 -27.64 -39.01
N ILE A 7 -26.51 -26.57 -39.26
CA ILE A 7 -25.97 -25.21 -39.35
C ILE A 7 -25.91 -24.70 -37.91
N LEU A 8 -24.72 -24.38 -37.41
CA LEU A 8 -24.59 -23.47 -36.28
C LEU A 8 -23.50 -22.44 -36.58
N ALA A 9 -23.94 -21.18 -36.53
CA ALA A 9 -23.22 -19.97 -36.92
C ALA A 9 -22.06 -19.64 -35.98
N ALA A 10 -21.05 -18.98 -36.53
CA ALA A 10 -19.99 -18.34 -35.76
C ALA A 10 -20.56 -17.14 -34.97
N LEU A 11 -20.19 -17.04 -33.69
CA LEU A 11 -20.28 -15.82 -32.88
C LEU A 11 -18.93 -15.61 -32.20
N GLY A 12 -18.11 -14.77 -32.82
CA GLY A 12 -16.91 -14.24 -32.19
C GLY A 12 -17.31 -13.32 -31.05
N VAL A 13 -16.85 -13.59 -29.84
CA VAL A 13 -16.84 -12.60 -28.77
C VAL A 13 -15.60 -11.75 -28.98
N ALA A 14 -15.75 -10.66 -29.73
CA ALA A 14 -14.81 -9.56 -29.67
C ALA A 14 -14.97 -8.95 -28.27
N GLY A 15 -14.09 -9.34 -27.34
CA GLY A 15 -13.96 -8.64 -26.07
C GLY A 15 -13.61 -7.20 -26.37
N THR A 16 -14.52 -6.28 -26.11
CA THR A 16 -14.20 -4.85 -26.04
C THR A 16 -13.16 -4.69 -24.93
N ALA A 17 -11.90 -4.54 -25.30
CA ALA A 17 -10.90 -4.05 -24.37
C ALA A 17 -11.35 -2.66 -23.95
N GLU A 18 -11.86 -2.52 -22.73
CA GLU A 18 -12.11 -1.19 -22.18
C GLU A 18 -10.77 -0.46 -22.17
N ALA A 19 -10.75 0.73 -22.76
CA ALA A 19 -9.61 1.61 -22.63
C ALA A 19 -9.47 1.94 -21.15
N GLN A 20 -8.55 1.26 -20.46
CA GLN A 20 -8.26 1.54 -19.06
C GLN A 20 -7.83 3.01 -19.00
N THR A 21 -8.70 3.86 -18.46
CA THR A 21 -8.34 5.25 -18.21
C THR A 21 -7.16 5.21 -17.25
N GLY A 22 -6.00 5.68 -17.70
CA GLY A 22 -4.80 5.70 -16.87
C GLY A 22 -5.02 6.58 -15.65
N TYR A 23 -4.35 6.26 -14.54
CA TYR A 23 -4.36 7.13 -13.37
C TYR A 23 -3.49 8.36 -13.61
N THR A 24 -3.90 9.51 -13.07
CA THR A 24 -3.10 10.73 -13.08
C THR A 24 -2.34 10.86 -11.77
N PHE A 25 -1.04 11.12 -11.84
CA PHE A 25 -0.23 11.45 -10.66
C PHE A 25 -0.38 12.94 -10.31
N GLU A 26 -0.68 13.21 -9.05
CA GLU A 26 -0.80 14.56 -8.50
C GLU A 26 0.26 14.71 -7.39
N PRO A 27 1.27 15.58 -7.58
CA PRO A 27 2.26 15.82 -6.54
C PRO A 27 1.63 16.57 -5.36
N VAL A 28 2.14 16.31 -4.17
CA VAL A 28 1.85 17.11 -2.98
C VAL A 28 3.14 17.76 -2.48
N ILE A 29 3.02 18.80 -1.66
CA ILE A 29 4.19 19.26 -0.88
C ILE A 29 4.61 18.08 0.01
N PRO A 30 5.88 17.60 -0.07
CA PRO A 30 6.33 16.45 0.70
C PRO A 30 5.97 16.59 2.18
N CYS A 31 5.27 15.59 2.71
CA CYS A 31 4.60 15.71 3.99
C CYS A 31 4.59 14.37 4.73
N ARG A 32 4.85 14.43 6.03
CA ARG A 32 4.87 13.26 6.90
C ARG A 32 3.46 12.87 7.32
N VAL A 33 2.98 11.72 6.87
CA VAL A 33 1.67 11.19 7.23
C VAL A 33 1.75 10.23 8.43
N VAL A 34 2.86 9.50 8.55
CA VAL A 34 3.07 8.53 9.63
C VAL A 34 4.38 8.82 10.33
N ASP A 35 4.32 8.98 11.65
CA ASP A 35 5.49 8.87 12.54
C ASP A 35 5.09 8.06 13.77
N THR A 36 5.42 6.77 13.75
CA THR A 36 5.01 5.83 14.80
C THR A 36 5.63 6.13 16.17
N ARG A 37 6.65 6.99 16.22
CA ARG A 37 7.34 7.39 17.45
C ARG A 37 6.57 8.48 18.21
N VAL A 38 5.67 9.18 17.53
CA VAL A 38 4.99 10.36 18.08
C VAL A 38 3.55 10.03 18.42
N GLY A 39 3.26 9.82 19.71
CA GLY A 39 1.93 9.39 20.18
C GLY A 39 0.78 10.36 19.91
N SER A 40 1.06 11.64 19.70
CA SER A 40 0.05 12.68 19.47
C SER A 40 -0.41 12.80 18.02
N LEU A 41 0.22 12.09 17.07
CA LEU A 41 -0.17 12.13 15.66
C LEU A 41 -1.26 11.08 15.35
N PRO A 42 -2.21 11.36 14.44
CA PRO A 42 -3.30 10.42 14.09
C PRO A 42 -2.83 9.02 13.65
N ASN A 43 -1.68 8.92 12.98
CA ASN A 43 -1.05 7.65 12.59
C ASN A 43 0.15 7.25 13.48
N GLY A 44 0.35 7.96 14.59
CA GLY A 44 1.42 7.72 15.55
C GLY A 44 1.00 6.79 16.69
N GLY A 45 1.78 6.70 17.77
CA GLY A 45 1.35 5.98 18.97
C GLY A 45 1.73 4.50 19.05
N GLY A 46 2.87 4.11 18.46
CA GLY A 46 3.46 2.80 18.68
C GLY A 46 4.04 2.17 17.41
N PRO A 47 5.02 1.25 17.58
CA PRO A 47 5.68 0.61 16.46
C PRO A 47 4.71 -0.24 15.62
N VAL A 48 5.13 -0.57 14.40
CA VAL A 48 4.43 -1.52 13.55
C VAL A 48 4.59 -2.92 14.11
N SER A 49 3.47 -3.65 14.17
CA SER A 49 3.40 -5.04 14.63
C SER A 49 4.30 -5.98 13.83
N ASN A 50 4.90 -6.94 14.52
CA ASN A 50 5.59 -8.08 13.91
C ASN A 50 4.69 -9.32 13.76
N ASP A 51 3.37 -9.13 13.83
CA ASP A 51 2.37 -10.15 13.48
C ASP A 51 1.65 -9.75 12.18
N GLN A 52 1.86 -10.55 11.13
CA GLN A 52 1.25 -10.34 9.82
C GLN A 52 -0.29 -10.40 9.85
N ASN A 53 -0.89 -11.07 10.83
CA ASN A 53 -2.34 -11.19 10.96
C ASN A 53 -2.95 -9.97 11.66
N ASN A 54 -2.11 -9.16 12.30
CA ASN A 54 -2.49 -7.93 12.97
C ASN A 54 -1.60 -6.77 12.48
N PRO A 55 -1.65 -6.44 11.17
CA PRO A 55 -0.86 -5.36 10.62
C PRO A 55 -1.35 -4.02 11.18
N ARG A 56 -0.46 -3.04 11.24
CA ARG A 56 -0.83 -1.68 11.61
C ARG A 56 -1.50 -0.99 10.43
N LEU A 57 -2.67 -0.40 10.65
CA LEU A 57 -3.42 0.31 9.62
C LEU A 57 -3.16 1.82 9.73
N PHE A 58 -2.99 2.47 8.58
CA PHE A 58 -2.74 3.91 8.47
C PHE A 58 -3.77 4.59 7.58
N ALA A 59 -4.22 5.76 8.01
CA ALA A 59 -5.04 6.65 7.21
C ALA A 59 -4.12 7.53 6.34
N MET A 60 -4.27 7.42 5.03
CA MET A 60 -3.57 8.25 4.04
C MET A 60 -4.47 9.36 3.52
N ARG A 61 -5.71 9.02 3.15
CA ARG A 61 -6.69 10.00 2.65
C ARG A 61 -7.06 10.99 3.76
N GLY A 62 -7.25 12.26 3.39
CA GLY A 62 -7.52 13.35 4.33
C GLY A 62 -6.28 13.93 5.02
N ASN A 63 -5.08 13.36 4.79
CA ASN A 63 -3.81 13.89 5.27
C ASN A 63 -3.01 14.49 4.13
N CYS A 64 -2.19 15.51 4.41
CA CYS A 64 -1.24 16.09 3.45
C CYS A 64 -1.86 16.47 2.07
N GLY A 65 -3.13 16.88 2.04
CA GLY A 65 -3.85 17.25 0.81
C GLY A 65 -4.29 16.08 -0.08
N ILE A 66 -4.18 14.84 0.40
CA ILE A 66 -4.61 13.64 -0.34
C ILE A 66 -6.14 13.55 -0.28
N PRO A 67 -6.85 13.64 -1.43
CA PRO A 67 -8.31 13.62 -1.45
C PRO A 67 -8.86 12.22 -1.17
N SER A 68 -10.13 12.14 -0.80
CA SER A 68 -10.85 10.86 -0.62
C SER A 68 -10.93 10.03 -1.91
N THR A 69 -10.80 10.66 -3.08
CA THR A 69 -10.82 10.02 -4.39
C THR A 69 -9.48 9.41 -4.81
N ALA A 70 -8.39 9.61 -4.04
CA ALA A 70 -7.11 9.00 -4.35
C ALA A 70 -7.21 7.47 -4.33
N VAL A 71 -6.58 6.79 -5.30
CA VAL A 71 -6.57 5.33 -5.43
C VAL A 71 -5.24 4.70 -5.03
N ALA A 72 -4.15 5.48 -5.05
CA ALA A 72 -2.82 5.04 -4.65
C ALA A 72 -2.00 6.24 -4.15
N VAL A 73 -0.93 5.96 -3.39
CA VAL A 73 0.02 6.97 -2.90
C VAL A 73 1.44 6.61 -3.32
N SER A 74 2.25 7.63 -3.58
CA SER A 74 3.70 7.52 -3.74
C SER A 74 4.36 8.00 -2.46
N VAL A 75 5.14 7.12 -1.83
CA VAL A 75 5.66 7.31 -0.49
C VAL A 75 7.14 6.99 -0.38
N THR A 76 7.79 7.60 0.61
CA THR A 76 9.05 7.13 1.17
C THR A 76 8.74 6.42 2.49
N LEU A 77 9.02 5.11 2.54
CA LEU A 77 8.91 4.28 3.74
C LEU A 77 10.27 4.22 4.41
N THR A 78 10.35 4.64 5.68
CA THR A 78 11.58 4.63 6.47
C THR A 78 11.42 3.75 7.70
N ALA A 79 12.32 2.79 7.89
CA ALA A 79 12.46 2.05 9.13
C ALA A 79 13.39 2.81 10.08
N VAL A 80 13.07 2.86 11.37
CA VAL A 80 13.84 3.56 12.40
C VAL A 80 14.32 2.57 13.44
N THR A 81 15.65 2.43 13.58
CA THR A 81 16.29 1.53 14.54
C THR A 81 15.71 0.11 14.54
N PRO A 82 15.77 -0.62 13.40
CA PRO A 82 15.26 -1.98 13.33
C PRO A 82 15.92 -2.88 14.39
N PRO A 83 15.15 -3.75 15.07
CA PRO A 83 15.67 -4.57 16.16
C PRO A 83 16.58 -5.72 15.66
N SER A 84 16.31 -6.22 14.46
CA SER A 84 17.11 -7.24 13.78
C SER A 84 16.92 -7.14 12.27
N ALA A 85 17.71 -7.91 11.52
CA ALA A 85 17.50 -8.05 10.09
C ALA A 85 16.06 -8.53 9.78
N GLY A 86 15.52 -8.08 8.66
CA GLY A 86 14.14 -8.36 8.27
C GLY A 86 13.65 -7.43 7.18
N PHE A 87 12.35 -7.14 7.19
CA PHE A 87 11.74 -6.23 6.22
C PHE A 87 10.51 -5.50 6.74
N LEU A 88 10.14 -4.43 6.04
CA LEU A 88 8.82 -3.82 6.10
C LEU A 88 8.04 -4.12 4.83
N SER A 89 6.75 -4.38 5.01
CA SER A 89 5.78 -4.54 3.94
C SER A 89 4.66 -3.53 4.12
N ILE A 90 4.24 -2.91 3.01
CA ILE A 90 3.08 -2.03 2.92
C ILE A 90 2.20 -2.40 1.74
N TRP A 91 0.89 -2.50 1.97
CA TRP A 91 -0.08 -2.92 0.96
C TRP A 91 -1.46 -2.29 1.23
N PRO A 92 -2.43 -2.40 0.31
CA PRO A 92 -3.77 -1.88 0.52
C PRO A 92 -4.41 -2.59 1.71
N ALA A 93 -4.85 -1.83 2.71
CA ALA A 93 -5.59 -2.40 3.83
C ALA A 93 -6.91 -3.05 3.36
N GLY A 94 -7.35 -4.09 4.06
CA GLY A 94 -8.48 -4.94 3.64
C GLY A 94 -8.12 -6.00 2.59
N VAL A 95 -6.86 -6.04 2.12
CA VAL A 95 -6.32 -7.11 1.27
C VAL A 95 -5.42 -8.02 2.09
N ALA A 96 -5.45 -9.32 1.83
CA ALA A 96 -4.51 -10.27 2.43
C ALA A 96 -3.07 -9.88 2.09
N TRP A 97 -2.15 -10.04 3.06
CA TRP A 97 -0.75 -9.70 2.84
C TRP A 97 -0.18 -10.46 1.63
N PRO A 98 0.37 -9.77 0.61
CA PRO A 98 0.79 -10.40 -0.64
C PRO A 98 2.15 -11.12 -0.55
N ASN A 99 2.72 -11.29 0.64
CA ASN A 99 4.03 -11.92 0.86
C ASN A 99 5.18 -11.24 0.10
N ILE A 100 5.19 -9.89 0.08
CA ILE A 100 6.25 -9.08 -0.54
C ILE A 100 6.90 -8.15 0.49
N SER A 101 8.15 -7.76 0.26
CA SER A 101 8.83 -6.69 1.00
C SER A 101 8.90 -5.40 0.18
N ASN A 102 8.81 -4.25 0.87
CA ASN A 102 9.06 -2.94 0.29
C ASN A 102 10.40 -2.37 0.75
N LEU A 103 10.90 -2.74 1.93
CA LEU A 103 12.17 -2.27 2.45
C LEU A 103 12.80 -3.39 3.28
N ASN A 104 14.01 -3.81 2.91
CA ASN A 104 14.81 -4.74 3.70
C ASN A 104 15.71 -3.95 4.65
N VAL A 105 15.88 -4.45 5.87
CA VAL A 105 16.57 -3.76 6.96
C VAL A 105 17.59 -4.68 7.62
N SER A 106 18.62 -4.07 8.22
CA SER A 106 19.55 -4.71 9.14
C SER A 106 19.33 -4.20 10.57
N GLY A 107 19.67 -5.04 11.56
CA GLY A 107 19.57 -4.64 12.97
C GLY A 107 20.52 -3.48 13.29
N GLY A 108 20.03 -2.50 14.06
CA GLY A 108 20.84 -1.37 14.54
C GLY A 108 21.05 -0.23 13.54
N GLU A 109 20.48 -0.30 12.33
CA GLU A 109 20.48 0.83 11.40
C GLU A 109 19.75 2.03 12.01
N VAL A 110 20.37 3.22 11.98
CA VAL A 110 19.73 4.43 12.55
C VAL A 110 18.43 4.75 11.81
N ALA A 111 18.50 4.81 10.48
CA ALA A 111 17.35 4.95 9.60
C ALA A 111 17.72 4.43 8.21
N VAL A 112 16.82 3.66 7.59
CA VAL A 112 16.94 3.19 6.21
C VAL A 112 15.59 3.36 5.51
N ALA A 113 15.60 3.75 4.24
CA ALA A 113 14.38 4.12 3.52
C ALA A 113 14.33 3.52 2.11
N ASN A 114 13.11 3.31 1.61
CA ASN A 114 12.85 3.00 0.21
C ASN A 114 11.59 3.71 -0.29
N GLY A 115 11.53 4.01 -1.58
CA GLY A 115 10.34 4.55 -2.25
C GLY A 115 9.37 3.44 -2.65
N ALA A 116 8.06 3.70 -2.56
CA ALA A 116 7.03 2.77 -3.00
C ALA A 116 5.79 3.49 -3.53
N VAL A 117 5.13 2.88 -4.52
CA VAL A 117 3.78 3.27 -4.94
C VAL A 117 2.83 2.17 -4.51
N VAL A 118 1.81 2.51 -3.73
CA VAL A 118 0.90 1.53 -3.10
C VAL A 118 -0.54 1.95 -3.31
N LYS A 119 -1.36 1.02 -3.80
CA LYS A 119 -2.81 1.21 -3.85
C LYS A 119 -3.36 1.39 -2.44
N LEU A 120 -4.41 2.18 -2.32
CA LEU A 120 -5.11 2.38 -1.05
C LEU A 120 -6.25 1.38 -0.91
N GLY A 121 -6.48 0.92 0.30
CA GLY A 121 -7.61 0.06 0.67
C GLY A 121 -8.96 0.72 0.36
N PRO A 122 -10.05 -0.07 0.30
CA PRO A 122 -11.37 0.45 -0.05
C PRO A 122 -12.00 1.30 1.08
N THR A 123 -11.53 1.15 2.32
CA THR A 123 -12.10 1.83 3.50
C THR A 123 -11.29 3.08 3.85
N ILE A 124 -11.91 4.26 3.72
CA ILE A 124 -11.28 5.53 4.11
C ILE A 124 -10.94 5.51 5.61
N GLY A 125 -9.73 5.95 5.95
CA GLY A 125 -9.21 5.91 7.32
C GLY A 125 -8.49 4.61 7.68
N GLN A 126 -8.59 3.60 6.82
CA GLN A 126 -7.82 2.35 6.87
C GLN A 126 -7.29 2.09 5.47
N ASP A 127 -6.37 2.95 5.02
CA ASP A 127 -5.96 2.98 3.62
C ASP A 127 -4.75 2.06 3.36
N LEU A 128 -3.82 1.97 4.30
CA LEU A 128 -2.58 1.22 4.13
C LEU A 128 -2.32 0.30 5.32
N ALA A 129 -2.05 -0.98 5.05
CA ALA A 129 -1.61 -1.94 6.05
C ALA A 129 -0.08 -2.00 6.04
N CYS A 130 0.52 -2.11 7.22
CA CYS A 130 1.96 -2.22 7.40
C CYS A 130 2.31 -3.33 8.38
N PHE A 131 3.32 -4.13 8.03
CA PHE A 131 3.82 -5.23 8.85
C PHE A 131 5.35 -5.21 8.87
N ALA A 132 5.90 -5.53 10.04
CA ALA A 132 7.32 -5.65 10.30
C ALA A 132 7.73 -7.13 10.36
N GLY A 133 8.24 -7.66 9.25
CA GLY A 133 8.79 -9.00 9.16
C GLY A 133 10.17 -9.10 9.80
N THR A 134 10.23 -8.96 11.13
CA THR A 134 11.46 -8.99 11.93
C THR A 134 11.18 -9.62 13.31
N SER A 135 12.18 -9.72 14.18
CA SER A 135 12.05 -10.39 15.48
C SER A 135 11.19 -9.63 16.52
N ALA A 136 10.99 -8.32 16.36
CA ALA A 136 10.19 -7.49 17.26
C ALA A 136 9.52 -6.30 16.53
N PRO A 137 8.49 -5.66 17.09
CA PRO A 137 7.90 -4.46 16.50
C PRO A 137 8.94 -3.37 16.21
N MET A 138 8.80 -2.66 15.08
CA MET A 138 9.74 -1.60 14.70
C MET A 138 9.04 -0.28 14.40
N HIS A 139 9.73 0.83 14.66
CA HIS A 139 9.23 2.15 14.31
C HIS A 139 9.38 2.43 12.82
N VAL A 140 8.34 3.03 12.24
CA VAL A 140 8.34 3.49 10.86
C VAL A 140 7.96 4.96 10.76
N VAL A 141 8.44 5.57 9.69
CA VAL A 141 8.04 6.90 9.21
C VAL A 141 7.60 6.75 7.76
N ILE A 142 6.48 7.38 7.39
CA ILE A 142 5.99 7.42 6.01
C ILE A 142 5.76 8.87 5.61
N ASP A 143 6.54 9.31 4.63
CA ASP A 143 6.39 10.60 3.99
C ASP A 143 5.74 10.40 2.61
N VAL A 144 4.81 11.26 2.23
CA VAL A 144 4.11 11.21 0.93
C VAL A 144 4.64 12.31 0.02
N VAL A 145 4.86 11.97 -1.26
CA VAL A 145 5.28 12.92 -2.31
C VAL A 145 4.21 13.17 -3.37
N GLY A 146 3.17 12.32 -3.42
CA GLY A 146 2.01 12.52 -4.28
C GLY A 146 1.04 11.33 -4.22
N TYR A 147 -0.05 11.44 -4.97
CA TYR A 147 -1.08 10.41 -5.06
C TYR A 147 -1.55 10.21 -6.50
N TYR A 148 -2.30 9.14 -6.73
CA TYR A 148 -2.92 8.82 -8.01
C TYR A 148 -4.44 8.88 -7.90
N LYS A 149 -5.13 9.36 -8.93
CA LYS A 149 -6.59 9.37 -9.06
C LYS A 149 -7.01 9.03 -10.49
#